data_AF-A0A1C5ML82-F1
#
_entry.id   AF-A0A1C5ML82-F1
#
_cell.length_a   1.000
_cell.length_b   1.000
_cell.length_c   1.000
_cell.angle_alpha   90.00
_cell.angle_beta   90.00
_cell.angle_gamma   90.00
#
_symmetry.space_group_name_H-M   'P 1'
#
loop_
_entity.id
_entity.type
_entity.pdbx_description
1 polymer ?
#
loop_
_entity_poly.entity_id
_entity_poly.type
_entity_poly.pdbx_seq_one_letter_code
_entity_poly.pdbx_strand_id
1 'polypeptide(L)'
;MKRNVCRIGSAAVCAALCLTLGCSCSVLPPASGKPAAPAFSVPTDAHGDPLYDSSRLDDGKLRILYGYDNSGGACTVLCGSKVLYQSFRSENVNLLQDTVTGETNYWFRTWADPDAYCGRRSGLFDKDGNEVITFEGEQNASMQNGLLVLQEAHAVNGSYENGYDDYGTCQVIDLSTGERLPVPDGAYRCIVCGDGLVFTCYARPADLAEDAWDDEPALHSWVIIQTKDGTQTYGADATTALSLPYAPDVLTDWVELDTCHASGEPTDETLYNPATGEGFTGFRQVCGSGTACFETSDGRYELRDLATVDRTLIGTFDDQPSSYFPGYVVTWRTSGDFGYDLHDLVTGEVTPLYASSVMSDTIALYYEDGRLKVFNTETGDLITDTTVEPVEGQQSVMMDNKGDGYVWLELRDNDNFETTATRVYGPEGLVSDLTHLQDKYYALNYLITTPEGRPLYCGNANAPSSNGSMCDVLDENGNIVFYGLGSCYSYYDNSLNQLPEHVFVAKRGFYYGWMDTNGKWLYCQSIFSSINADDEMGY
;
A
#
# COMPACT_ATOMS: atom_id res chain seq x y z
N MET A 1 -10.87 12.28 61.13
CA MET A 1 -11.02 11.74 62.50
C MET A 1 -9.73 10.98 62.86
N LYS A 2 -9.66 10.22 63.98
CA LYS A 2 -8.46 9.48 64.46
C LYS A 2 -7.79 8.64 63.34
N ARG A 3 -6.45 8.60 63.20
CA ARG A 3 -5.43 7.88 64.04
C ARG A 3 -5.76 6.38 64.17
N ASN A 4 -4.86 5.40 64.12
CA ASN A 4 -3.39 5.26 64.32
C ASN A 4 -2.99 3.86 63.70
N VAL A 5 -1.75 3.35 63.52
CA VAL A 5 -0.31 3.69 63.70
C VAL A 5 0.46 2.60 62.84
N CYS A 6 1.57 2.85 62.12
CA CYS A 6 2.99 2.95 62.55
C CYS A 6 3.53 1.68 63.30
N ARG A 7 4.82 1.31 63.34
CA ARG A 7 6.11 1.87 62.86
C ARG A 7 7.27 0.87 63.10
N ILE A 8 8.43 1.09 62.44
CA ILE A 8 9.81 0.71 62.86
C ILE A 8 10.13 -0.81 62.85
N GLY A 9 11.34 -1.30 62.55
CA GLY A 9 12.63 -0.66 62.18
C GLY A 9 13.50 -1.64 61.37
N SER A 10 14.55 -1.20 60.65
CA SER A 10 15.89 -0.84 61.17
C SER A 10 16.67 -2.00 61.82
N ALA A 11 17.93 -2.31 61.51
CA ALA A 11 18.85 -1.87 60.44
C ALA A 11 20.14 -2.75 60.44
N ALA A 12 21.04 -2.52 59.48
CA ALA A 12 22.51 -2.58 59.62
C ALA A 12 23.30 -3.93 59.55
N VAL A 13 24.28 -3.93 58.63
CA VAL A 13 25.71 -4.34 58.77
C VAL A 13 26.13 -5.83 58.66
N CYS A 14 26.68 -6.14 57.47
CA CYS A 14 27.99 -6.77 57.13
C CYS A 14 28.57 -7.95 57.94
N ALA A 15 29.09 -8.96 57.22
CA ALA A 15 30.54 -9.25 57.03
C ALA A 15 30.92 -10.76 56.95
N ALA A 16 32.08 -11.04 56.35
CA ALA A 16 32.86 -12.30 56.31
C ALA A 16 32.19 -13.53 55.64
N LEU A 17 32.64 -13.95 54.44
CA LEU A 17 33.85 -14.75 54.12
C LEU A 17 33.80 -16.22 54.55
N CYS A 18 33.75 -17.11 53.55
CA CYS A 18 34.48 -18.38 53.52
C CYS A 18 34.95 -18.66 52.08
N LEU A 19 36.25 -18.51 51.82
CA LEU A 19 36.96 -19.17 50.70
C LEU A 19 37.08 -20.66 51.09
N THR A 20 37.14 -21.69 50.23
CA THR A 20 37.78 -21.93 48.92
C THR A 20 36.97 -23.01 48.16
N LEU A 21 37.15 -23.41 46.89
CA LEU A 21 37.99 -23.13 45.69
C LEU A 21 37.08 -23.51 44.47
N GLY A 22 37.40 -23.42 43.17
CA GLY A 22 38.63 -23.07 42.45
C GLY A 22 38.74 -23.87 41.13
N CYS A 23 38.61 -23.19 39.99
CA CYS A 23 38.89 -23.67 38.62
C CYS A 23 38.10 -24.88 38.06
N SER A 24 37.11 -24.60 37.21
CA SER A 24 37.25 -24.94 35.78
C SER A 24 36.42 -23.99 34.91
N CYS A 25 37.07 -23.33 33.95
CA CYS A 25 36.40 -22.42 33.03
C CYS A 25 35.91 -23.20 31.81
N SER A 26 34.60 -23.46 31.73
CA SER A 26 33.96 -23.65 30.43
C SER A 26 33.66 -22.26 29.88
N VAL A 27 34.58 -21.73 29.08
CA VAL A 27 34.33 -20.49 28.32
C VAL A 27 33.26 -20.84 27.29
N LEU A 28 32.03 -20.36 27.52
CA LEU A 28 31.05 -20.27 26.44
C LEU A 28 31.69 -19.43 25.31
N PRO A 29 31.63 -19.86 24.04
CA PRO A 29 32.02 -18.98 22.96
C PRO A 29 31.17 -17.70 23.03
N PRO A 30 31.71 -16.53 22.67
CA PRO A 30 30.88 -15.35 22.50
C PRO A 30 29.76 -15.68 21.50
N ALA A 31 28.54 -15.25 21.81
CA ALA A 31 27.42 -15.42 20.91
C ALA A 31 27.78 -14.78 19.56
N SER A 32 27.72 -15.57 18.50
CA SER A 32 28.05 -15.10 17.15
C SER A 32 27.05 -14.04 16.72
N GLY A 33 27.52 -12.82 16.46
CA GLY A 33 26.71 -11.69 16.02
C GLY A 33 26.20 -11.86 14.59
N LYS A 34 25.20 -12.75 14.42
CA LYS A 34 24.18 -12.83 13.37
C LYS A 34 23.35 -14.10 13.67
N PRO A 35 22.04 -13.99 13.94
CA PRO A 35 21.15 -15.14 13.81
C PRO A 35 21.29 -15.71 12.39
N ALA A 36 21.51 -17.02 12.27
CA ALA A 36 21.41 -17.66 10.98
C ALA A 36 19.91 -17.69 10.61
N ALA A 37 19.56 -17.23 9.39
CA ALA A 37 18.22 -17.40 8.87
C ALA A 37 17.85 -18.91 8.90
N PRO A 38 16.59 -19.27 9.22
CA PRO A 38 16.19 -20.66 9.34
C PRO A 38 16.49 -21.42 8.04
N ALA A 39 17.01 -22.64 8.16
CA ALA A 39 17.38 -23.44 6.99
C ALA A 39 16.14 -23.73 6.14
N PHE A 40 16.13 -23.23 4.89
CA PHE A 40 15.00 -23.34 3.97
C PHE A 40 14.59 -24.80 3.76
N SER A 41 13.53 -25.23 4.44
CA SER A 41 12.97 -26.57 4.29
C SER A 41 11.85 -26.51 3.26
N VAL A 42 12.17 -26.96 2.04
CA VAL A 42 11.17 -27.21 0.99
C VAL A 42 10.15 -28.22 1.54
N PRO A 43 8.86 -27.88 1.65
CA PRO A 43 7.87 -28.84 2.10
C PRO A 43 7.74 -29.97 1.08
N THR A 44 7.88 -31.21 1.54
CA THR A 44 7.74 -32.42 0.71
C THR A 44 6.47 -33.20 1.04
N ASP A 45 6.01 -34.00 0.09
CA ASP A 45 4.90 -34.92 0.26
C ASP A 45 5.30 -36.20 1.05
N ALA A 46 4.45 -37.22 1.04
CA ALA A 46 4.71 -38.50 1.70
C ALA A 46 5.74 -39.41 0.98
N HIS A 47 6.16 -39.04 -0.24
CA HIS A 47 7.17 -39.74 -1.03
C HIS A 47 8.53 -39.02 -1.01
N GLY A 48 8.56 -37.76 -0.62
CA GLY A 48 9.75 -36.90 -0.57
C GLY A 48 9.87 -35.94 -1.76
N ASP A 49 8.85 -35.89 -2.62
CA ASP A 49 8.79 -34.95 -3.73
C ASP A 49 8.31 -33.56 -3.24
N PRO A 50 8.77 -32.43 -3.82
CA PRO A 50 8.33 -31.09 -3.43
C PRO A 50 6.81 -30.91 -3.55
N LEU A 51 6.20 -30.24 -2.57
CA LEU A 51 4.76 -29.92 -2.59
C LEU A 51 4.37 -28.79 -3.56
N TYR A 52 5.36 -28.12 -4.18
CA TYR A 52 5.14 -27.01 -5.09
C TYR A 52 6.02 -27.10 -6.36
N ASP A 53 5.55 -26.48 -7.44
CA ASP A 53 6.28 -26.29 -8.70
C ASP A 53 6.50 -24.80 -8.95
N SER A 54 7.68 -24.31 -8.57
CA SER A 54 8.05 -22.90 -8.64
C SER A 54 8.51 -22.44 -10.03
N SER A 55 8.46 -23.29 -11.07
CA SER A 55 8.92 -22.93 -12.42
C SER A 55 8.14 -21.76 -13.03
N ARG A 56 6.84 -21.61 -12.70
CA ARG A 56 6.03 -20.45 -13.08
C ARG A 56 6.44 -19.14 -12.39
N LEU A 57 7.28 -19.20 -11.37
CA LEU A 57 7.85 -18.02 -10.70
C LEU A 57 9.20 -17.62 -11.30
N ASP A 58 9.81 -18.34 -12.24
CA ASP A 58 11.13 -18.00 -12.80
C ASP A 58 11.11 -16.81 -13.80
N ASP A 59 10.33 -15.77 -13.47
CA ASP A 59 10.30 -14.47 -14.15
C ASP A 59 11.35 -13.46 -13.62
N GLY A 60 12.01 -13.79 -12.50
CA GLY A 60 13.05 -12.96 -11.88
C GLY A 60 12.54 -11.71 -11.14
N LYS A 61 11.22 -11.57 -10.93
CA LYS A 61 10.63 -10.50 -10.10
C LYS A 61 10.85 -10.77 -8.61
N LEU A 62 11.05 -9.71 -7.83
CA LEU A 62 10.98 -9.76 -6.37
C LEU A 62 9.52 -9.90 -5.90
N ARG A 63 9.28 -10.71 -4.88
CA ARG A 63 7.97 -10.93 -4.23
C ARG A 63 8.13 -11.18 -2.74
N ILE A 64 7.07 -10.89 -1.97
CA ILE A 64 6.97 -11.19 -0.53
C ILE A 64 5.76 -12.09 -0.27
N LEU A 65 5.99 -13.30 0.25
CA LEU A 65 4.93 -14.05 0.92
C LEU A 65 4.85 -13.58 2.37
N TYR A 66 3.90 -12.68 2.65
CA TYR A 66 3.57 -12.24 4.00
C TYR A 66 3.09 -13.41 4.88
N GLY A 67 3.10 -13.24 6.21
CA GLY A 67 2.64 -14.24 7.16
C GLY A 67 1.15 -14.58 7.01
N TYR A 68 0.74 -15.73 7.53
CA TYR A 68 -0.68 -16.10 7.60
C TYR A 68 -1.38 -15.48 8.82
N ASP A 69 -0.63 -15.30 9.91
CA ASP A 69 -1.09 -14.66 11.13
C ASP A 69 -0.87 -13.14 11.08
N ASN A 70 -1.96 -12.37 11.05
CA ASN A 70 -2.00 -10.88 11.09
C ASN A 70 -1.44 -10.27 12.41
N SER A 71 -0.54 -10.97 13.10
CA SER A 71 -0.01 -10.67 14.43
C SER A 71 1.53 -10.63 14.50
N GLY A 72 2.23 -10.55 13.36
CA GLY A 72 3.69 -10.30 13.31
C GLY A 72 4.25 -10.17 11.89
N GLY A 73 5.35 -9.44 11.73
CA GLY A 73 5.99 -9.12 10.43
C GLY A 73 6.74 -10.28 9.74
N ALA A 74 6.44 -11.53 10.11
CA ALA A 74 7.10 -12.69 9.53
C ALA A 74 6.68 -12.85 8.06
N CYS A 75 7.65 -12.94 7.16
CA CYS A 75 7.44 -13.05 5.72
C CYS A 75 8.55 -13.89 5.06
N THR A 76 8.43 -14.13 3.76
CA THR A 76 9.50 -14.69 2.93
C THR A 76 9.68 -13.84 1.68
N VAL A 77 10.91 -13.37 1.45
CA VAL A 77 11.31 -12.68 0.23
C VAL A 77 11.79 -13.71 -0.79
N LEU A 78 11.24 -13.66 -2.00
CA LEU A 78 11.67 -14.48 -3.13
C LEU A 78 12.08 -13.58 -4.31
N CYS A 79 13.11 -13.99 -5.06
CA CYS A 79 13.36 -13.51 -6.41
C CYS A 79 13.11 -14.68 -7.37
N GLY A 80 12.02 -14.58 -8.12
CA GLY A 80 11.44 -15.70 -8.84
C GLY A 80 11.21 -16.95 -7.97
N SER A 81 11.71 -18.12 -8.37
CA SER A 81 11.65 -19.35 -7.55
C SER A 81 12.59 -19.36 -6.34
N LYS A 82 13.59 -18.49 -6.29
CA LYS A 82 14.66 -18.49 -5.27
C LYS A 82 14.20 -17.72 -4.03
N VAL A 83 14.03 -18.42 -2.91
CA VAL A 83 13.95 -17.79 -1.59
C VAL A 83 15.26 -17.05 -1.30
N LEU A 84 15.17 -15.75 -1.02
CA LEU A 84 16.30 -14.91 -0.59
C LEU A 84 16.39 -14.86 0.94
N TYR A 85 15.25 -14.62 1.58
CA TYR A 85 15.20 -14.31 3.02
C TYR A 85 13.89 -14.77 3.65
N GLN A 86 13.93 -15.13 4.94
CA GLN A 86 12.76 -15.38 5.78
C GLN A 86 12.92 -14.54 7.05
N SER A 87 11.96 -13.67 7.33
CA SER A 87 12.04 -12.71 8.44
C SER A 87 11.53 -13.28 9.76
N PHE A 88 12.04 -12.73 10.85
CA PHE A 88 11.46 -12.91 12.19
C PHE A 88 10.22 -12.03 12.36
N ARG A 89 9.37 -12.29 13.37
CA ARG A 89 8.14 -11.49 13.57
C ARG A 89 8.43 -10.04 13.99
N SER A 90 9.61 -9.83 14.58
CA SER A 90 10.15 -8.57 15.08
C SER A 90 10.85 -7.68 14.01
N GLU A 91 10.78 -8.07 12.74
CA GLU A 91 11.37 -7.37 11.59
C GLU A 91 10.32 -6.79 10.66
N ASN A 92 10.58 -5.60 10.11
CA ASN A 92 9.79 -5.03 9.02
C ASN A 92 10.52 -5.29 7.70
N VAL A 93 9.82 -5.79 6.69
CA VAL A 93 10.40 -6.10 5.37
C VAL A 93 9.45 -5.66 4.26
N ASN A 94 9.96 -4.84 3.34
CA ASN A 94 9.20 -4.27 2.22
C ASN A 94 9.96 -4.38 0.90
N LEU A 95 9.23 -4.42 -0.21
CA LEU A 95 9.81 -4.25 -1.55
C LEU A 95 10.01 -2.76 -1.85
N LEU A 96 11.08 -2.42 -2.55
CA LEU A 96 11.28 -1.08 -3.11
C LEU A 96 11.22 -1.15 -4.64
N GLN A 97 10.20 -0.51 -5.19
CA GLN A 97 10.07 -0.21 -6.61
C GLN A 97 10.61 1.20 -6.85
N ASP A 98 11.35 1.39 -7.94
CA ASP A 98 11.63 2.73 -8.46
C ASP A 98 10.38 3.26 -9.21
N THR A 99 9.77 4.32 -8.69
CA THR A 99 8.49 4.84 -9.21
C THR A 99 8.57 5.49 -10.60
N VAL A 100 9.78 5.65 -11.18
CA VAL A 100 9.96 6.17 -12.56
C VAL A 100 10.22 5.06 -13.58
N THR A 101 10.69 3.88 -13.15
CA THR A 101 10.93 2.74 -14.06
C THR A 101 9.94 1.59 -13.89
N GLY A 102 9.21 1.57 -12.77
CA GLY A 102 8.37 0.45 -12.35
C GLY A 102 9.17 -0.79 -11.90
N GLU A 103 10.51 -0.74 -11.87
CA GLU A 103 11.34 -1.90 -11.54
C GLU A 103 11.52 -2.10 -10.02
N THR A 104 11.09 -3.27 -9.54
CA THR A 104 11.31 -3.73 -8.15
C THR A 104 12.60 -4.55 -8.05
N ASN A 105 13.74 -3.86 -8.04
CA ASN A 105 15.08 -4.49 -7.99
C ASN A 105 15.65 -4.67 -6.57
N TYR A 106 15.03 -4.06 -5.57
CA TYR A 106 15.54 -4.05 -4.19
C TYR A 106 14.44 -4.38 -3.17
N TRP A 107 14.88 -4.80 -1.99
CA TRP A 107 14.04 -4.95 -0.81
C TRP A 107 14.74 -4.33 0.41
N PHE A 108 13.94 -3.84 1.35
CA PHE A 108 14.38 -3.15 2.54
C PHE A 108 13.99 -3.93 3.78
N ARG A 109 14.86 -3.96 4.79
CA ARG A 109 14.63 -4.66 6.06
C ARG A 109 15.07 -3.82 7.24
N THR A 110 14.26 -3.78 8.30
CA THR A 110 14.62 -3.22 9.61
C THR A 110 14.54 -4.32 10.67
N TRP A 111 15.50 -4.35 11.60
CA TRP A 111 15.63 -5.43 12.58
C TRP A 111 16.15 -4.92 13.93
N ALA A 112 15.92 -5.71 14.98
CA ALA A 112 16.48 -5.46 16.31
C ALA A 112 17.97 -5.80 16.34
N ASP A 113 18.80 -4.86 16.76
CA ASP A 113 20.26 -4.97 16.75
C ASP A 113 20.84 -4.32 18.02
N PRO A 114 21.27 -5.11 19.03
CA PRO A 114 21.64 -4.59 20.34
C PRO A 114 22.98 -3.85 20.37
N ASP A 115 23.75 -3.91 19.28
CA ASP A 115 24.99 -3.14 19.10
C ASP A 115 24.74 -1.78 18.42
N ALA A 116 23.52 -1.50 17.95
CA ALA A 116 23.11 -0.21 17.37
C ALA A 116 22.61 0.77 18.45
N TYR A 117 22.84 2.08 18.27
CA TYR A 117 22.59 3.11 19.31
C TYR A 117 21.16 3.14 19.88
N CYS A 118 20.16 2.85 19.05
CA CYS A 118 18.74 2.83 19.40
C CYS A 118 18.16 1.40 19.53
N GLY A 119 18.99 0.36 19.42
CA GLY A 119 18.56 -1.04 19.38
C GLY A 119 17.95 -1.50 18.05
N ARG A 120 17.98 -0.67 16.99
CA ARG A 120 17.47 -0.98 15.64
C ARG A 120 18.51 -0.67 14.57
N ARG A 121 18.54 -1.51 13.53
CA ARG A 121 19.37 -1.33 12.32
C ARG A 121 18.52 -1.59 11.09
N SER A 122 18.84 -0.92 9.99
CA SER A 122 18.13 -1.00 8.71
C SER A 122 19.10 -1.34 7.56
N GLY A 123 18.58 -1.82 6.43
CA GLY A 123 19.42 -2.16 5.29
C GLY A 123 18.68 -2.38 3.98
N LEU A 124 19.35 -1.98 2.89
CA LEU A 124 18.96 -2.23 1.51
C LEU A 124 19.63 -3.50 0.99
N PHE A 125 18.85 -4.35 0.35
CA PHE A 125 19.29 -5.61 -0.24
C PHE A 125 18.85 -5.71 -1.69
N ASP A 126 19.67 -6.33 -2.55
CA ASP A 126 19.36 -6.52 -3.96
C ASP A 126 18.48 -7.77 -4.21
N LYS A 127 17.98 -7.91 -5.44
CA LYS A 127 17.22 -9.07 -5.90
C LYS A 127 18.01 -10.38 -6.01
N ASP A 128 19.34 -10.36 -5.88
CA ASP A 128 20.14 -11.56 -5.73
C ASP A 128 20.30 -11.97 -4.24
N GLY A 129 19.92 -11.10 -3.30
CA GLY A 129 19.98 -11.31 -1.86
C GLY A 129 21.27 -10.78 -1.19
N ASN A 130 22.04 -9.95 -1.88
CA ASN A 130 23.25 -9.34 -1.32
C ASN A 130 22.90 -8.08 -0.50
N GLU A 131 23.67 -7.82 0.56
CA GLU A 131 23.62 -6.57 1.33
C GLU A 131 24.25 -5.45 0.49
N VAL A 132 23.48 -4.40 0.15
CA VAL A 132 23.94 -3.27 -0.68
C VAL A 132 24.51 -2.17 0.21
N ILE A 133 23.75 -1.77 1.23
CA ILE A 133 24.12 -0.75 2.20
C ILE A 133 23.27 -0.92 3.47
N THR A 134 23.89 -0.67 4.63
CA THR A 134 23.25 -0.75 5.95
C THR A 134 23.32 0.58 6.70
N PHE A 135 22.34 0.81 7.55
CA PHE A 135 22.07 2.07 8.23
C PHE A 135 21.83 1.84 9.72
N GLU A 136 22.47 2.62 10.56
CA GLU A 136 22.07 2.74 11.95
C GLU A 136 20.67 3.39 12.03
N GLY A 137 19.86 3.00 13.00
CA GLY A 137 18.49 3.48 13.15
C GLY A 137 17.45 2.58 12.48
N GLU A 138 16.18 2.78 12.86
CA GLU A 138 15.07 2.35 12.02
C GLU A 138 14.83 3.41 10.94
N GLN A 139 14.65 2.98 9.70
CA GLN A 139 14.56 3.86 8.53
C GLN A 139 13.32 3.46 7.72
N ASN A 140 12.50 4.45 7.35
CA ASN A 140 11.58 4.33 6.23
C ASN A 140 12.37 4.59 4.94
N ALA A 141 12.03 3.87 3.86
CA ALA A 141 12.75 3.96 2.59
C ALA A 141 11.78 4.03 1.40
N SER A 142 12.13 4.85 0.41
CA SER A 142 11.49 4.89 -0.90
C SER A 142 12.55 5.00 -2.01
N MET A 143 12.16 4.72 -3.25
CA MET A 143 13.08 4.72 -4.40
C MET A 143 12.45 5.38 -5.62
N GLN A 144 13.21 6.25 -6.29
CA GLN A 144 12.75 6.97 -7.47
C GLN A 144 13.93 7.51 -8.28
N ASN A 145 13.93 7.29 -9.60
CA ASN A 145 14.98 7.78 -10.52
C ASN A 145 16.41 7.42 -10.07
N GLY A 146 16.61 6.18 -9.62
CA GLY A 146 17.89 5.65 -9.10
C GLY A 146 18.31 6.16 -7.72
N LEU A 147 17.53 7.04 -7.09
CA LEU A 147 17.79 7.56 -5.76
C LEU A 147 17.07 6.73 -4.69
N LEU A 148 17.81 6.35 -3.65
CA LEU A 148 17.26 5.88 -2.39
C LEU A 148 17.01 7.10 -1.49
N VAL A 149 15.75 7.33 -1.12
CA VAL A 149 15.38 8.29 -0.08
C VAL A 149 15.15 7.53 1.22
N LEU A 150 15.69 8.06 2.31
CA LEU A 150 15.52 7.56 3.67
C LEU A 150 14.92 8.65 4.56
N GLN A 151 14.07 8.22 5.49
CA GLN A 151 13.59 9.02 6.61
C GLN A 151 13.74 8.17 7.87
N GLU A 152 14.55 8.64 8.82
CA GLU A 152 14.72 7.97 10.11
C GLU A 152 13.39 7.93 10.87
N ALA A 153 12.99 6.75 11.33
CA ALA A 153 11.82 6.59 12.17
C ALA A 153 12.26 6.70 13.64
N HIS A 154 11.80 7.74 14.34
CA HIS A 154 12.32 8.12 15.66
C HIS A 154 11.80 7.23 16.83
N ALA A 155 11.55 5.95 16.55
CA ALA A 155 11.06 4.93 17.49
C ALA A 155 12.17 4.41 18.43
N VAL A 156 12.83 5.31 19.17
CA VAL A 156 13.90 4.94 20.10
C VAL A 156 13.32 4.26 21.34
N ASN A 157 13.60 2.95 21.48
CA ASN A 157 13.48 2.19 22.73
C ASN A 157 12.09 2.19 23.41
N GLY A 158 11.01 2.39 22.65
CA GLY A 158 9.62 2.29 23.14
C GLY A 158 9.08 3.51 23.89
N SER A 159 9.83 4.61 23.93
CA SER A 159 9.38 5.91 24.45
C SER A 159 8.96 6.83 23.31
N TYR A 160 7.66 7.16 23.23
CA TYR A 160 7.17 8.35 22.54
C TYR A 160 7.54 9.59 23.37
N GLU A 161 8.84 9.93 23.42
CA GLU A 161 9.32 11.17 24.02
C GLU A 161 9.14 12.30 22.99
N ASN A 162 8.15 13.15 23.22
CA ASN A 162 7.87 14.38 22.47
C ASN A 162 7.71 14.18 20.95
N GLY A 163 6.60 13.60 20.50
CA GLY A 163 6.33 13.23 19.10
C GLY A 163 6.06 14.39 18.12
N TYR A 164 6.87 15.43 18.18
CA TYR A 164 7.27 16.28 17.05
C TYR A 164 8.80 16.39 16.88
N ASP A 165 9.56 15.78 17.80
CA ASP A 165 10.89 15.23 17.53
C ASP A 165 10.78 13.90 16.73
N ASP A 166 9.56 13.44 16.38
CA ASP A 166 9.28 12.27 15.51
C ASP A 166 9.78 12.46 14.06
N TYR A 167 10.09 13.70 13.66
CA TYR A 167 10.65 14.06 12.36
C TYR A 167 12.15 13.73 12.27
N GLY A 168 12.48 12.43 12.23
CA GLY A 168 13.85 11.94 12.10
C GLY A 168 14.55 12.35 10.79
N THR A 169 15.87 12.19 10.75
CA THR A 169 16.73 12.75 9.69
C THR A 169 16.41 12.20 8.29
N CYS A 170 16.32 13.10 7.30
CA CYS A 170 16.26 12.71 5.88
C CYS A 170 17.66 12.44 5.31
N GLN A 171 17.79 11.44 4.44
CA GLN A 171 19.01 11.13 3.70
C GLN A 171 18.65 10.76 2.26
N VAL A 172 19.41 11.25 1.28
CA VAL A 172 19.21 10.90 -0.15
C VAL A 172 20.53 10.34 -0.70
N ILE A 173 20.46 9.18 -1.35
CA ILE A 173 21.64 8.44 -1.83
C ILE A 173 21.44 8.05 -3.30
N ASP A 174 22.38 8.45 -4.16
CA ASP A 174 22.46 7.95 -5.53
C ASP A 174 23.05 6.54 -5.53
N LEU A 175 22.26 5.53 -5.91
CA LEU A 175 22.68 4.13 -5.89
C LEU A 175 23.66 3.77 -7.02
N SER A 176 23.81 4.62 -8.05
CA SER A 176 24.77 4.41 -9.14
C SER A 176 26.20 4.82 -8.77
N THR A 177 26.34 5.75 -7.83
CA THR A 177 27.62 6.28 -7.34
C THR A 177 27.95 5.86 -5.90
N GLY A 178 26.92 5.58 -5.09
CA GLY A 178 27.01 5.47 -3.63
C GLY A 178 27.14 6.81 -2.91
N GLU A 179 26.94 7.93 -3.62
CA GLU A 179 27.09 9.28 -3.06
C GLU A 179 25.86 9.71 -2.27
N ARG A 180 26.09 10.28 -1.09
CA ARG A 180 25.07 10.94 -0.26
C ARG A 180 24.91 12.36 -0.77
N LEU A 181 23.75 12.68 -1.34
CA LEU A 181 23.46 14.00 -1.89
C LEU A 181 23.30 15.02 -0.74
N PRO A 182 23.50 16.34 -0.99
CA PRO A 182 23.24 17.37 0.00
C PRO A 182 21.78 17.35 0.47
N VAL A 183 21.56 17.61 1.75
CA VAL A 183 20.24 17.68 2.39
C VAL A 183 20.19 18.97 3.22
N PRO A 184 19.11 19.78 3.16
CA PRO A 184 18.99 21.00 3.96
C PRO A 184 18.91 20.74 5.47
N ASP A 185 19.36 21.69 6.28
CA ASP A 185 19.12 21.69 7.73
C ASP A 185 17.60 21.62 8.03
N GLY A 186 17.21 20.76 8.98
CA GLY A 186 15.81 20.56 9.36
C GLY A 186 14.99 19.65 8.43
N ALA A 187 15.57 19.13 7.33
CA ALA A 187 14.86 18.24 6.40
C ALA A 187 14.60 16.85 7.00
N TYR A 188 13.32 16.45 7.05
CA TYR A 188 12.86 15.16 7.56
C TYR A 188 12.24 14.27 6.48
N ARG A 189 11.82 14.84 5.34
CA ARG A 189 11.28 14.10 4.20
C ARG A 189 11.80 14.69 2.89
N CYS A 190 11.99 13.83 1.89
CA CYS A 190 12.25 14.22 0.51
C CYS A 190 11.26 13.52 -0.43
N ILE A 191 10.81 14.23 -1.46
CA ILE A 191 10.15 13.70 -2.65
C ILE A 191 11.08 13.98 -3.83
N VAL A 192 11.24 13.01 -4.74
CA VAL A 192 11.98 13.20 -5.99
C VAL A 192 10.96 13.56 -7.08
N CYS A 193 11.21 14.61 -7.85
CA CYS A 193 10.33 15.05 -8.93
C CYS A 193 11.20 15.30 -10.16
N GLY A 194 11.27 14.31 -11.05
CA GLY A 194 12.25 14.27 -12.15
C GLY A 194 13.69 14.34 -11.65
N ASP A 195 14.36 15.47 -11.90
CA ASP A 195 15.70 15.78 -11.39
C ASP A 195 15.72 16.69 -10.14
N GLY A 196 14.56 17.20 -9.71
CA GLY A 196 14.42 18.03 -8.52
C GLY A 196 14.26 17.21 -7.24
N LEU A 197 14.87 17.70 -6.15
CA LEU A 197 14.68 17.17 -4.80
C LEU A 197 13.83 18.15 -4.00
N VAL A 198 12.62 17.73 -3.62
CA VAL A 198 11.66 18.52 -2.84
C VAL A 198 11.73 18.06 -1.39
N PHE A 199 12.41 18.83 -0.55
CA PHE A 199 12.51 18.56 0.88
C PHE A 199 11.39 19.26 1.65
N THR A 200 10.74 18.53 2.55
CA THR A 200 9.98 19.15 3.64
C THR A 200 10.87 19.20 4.88
N CYS A 201 10.98 20.39 5.43
CA CYS A 201 11.78 20.72 6.60
C CYS A 201 10.88 21.22 7.74
N TYR A 202 11.35 21.09 8.98
CA TYR A 202 10.66 21.57 10.18
C TYR A 202 11.67 22.08 11.22
N ALA A 203 11.24 23.06 12.03
CA ALA A 203 11.99 23.55 13.17
C ALA A 203 11.04 23.84 14.34
N ARG A 204 11.15 23.00 15.38
CA ARG A 204 10.42 23.12 16.64
C ARG A 204 10.52 24.56 17.21
N PRO A 205 9.39 25.23 17.52
CA PRO A 205 9.41 26.61 18.00
C PRO A 205 10.27 26.81 19.27
N ALA A 206 11.06 27.88 19.30
CA ALA A 206 12.06 28.11 20.33
C ALA A 206 11.49 28.50 21.71
N ASP A 207 10.20 28.84 21.77
CA ASP A 207 9.44 29.13 22.99
C ASP A 207 8.48 27.97 23.41
N LEU A 208 8.39 26.90 22.61
CA LEU A 208 7.64 25.70 22.95
C LEU A 208 8.34 24.94 24.10
N ALA A 209 7.63 24.78 25.23
CA ALA A 209 8.16 24.09 26.41
C ALA A 209 8.62 22.65 26.10
N GLU A 210 9.61 22.16 26.85
CA GLU A 210 10.29 20.86 26.60
C GLU A 210 9.33 19.65 26.61
N ASP A 211 8.22 19.73 27.35
CA ASP A 211 7.17 18.72 27.46
C ASP A 211 5.91 19.04 26.62
N ALA A 212 5.95 20.09 25.80
CA ALA A 212 4.85 20.52 24.93
C ALA A 212 5.02 20.06 23.48
N TRP A 213 3.87 19.90 22.82
CA TRP A 213 3.72 19.48 21.44
C TRP A 213 3.42 20.70 20.57
N ASP A 214 3.85 20.68 19.31
CA ASP A 214 3.46 21.72 18.36
C ASP A 214 2.05 21.40 17.84
N ASP A 215 1.04 22.15 18.30
CA ASP A 215 -0.34 21.90 17.86
C ASP A 215 -0.56 22.28 16.38
N GLU A 216 0.35 23.05 15.75
CA GLU A 216 0.24 23.55 14.38
C GLU A 216 1.57 23.37 13.58
N PRO A 217 2.09 22.14 13.44
CA PRO A 217 3.45 21.87 12.95
C PRO A 217 3.69 22.32 11.50
N ALA A 218 2.62 22.45 10.71
CA ALA A 218 2.68 22.95 9.34
C ALA A 218 3.11 24.43 9.27
N LEU A 219 2.74 25.26 10.25
CA LEU A 219 3.15 26.67 10.32
C LEU A 219 4.65 26.84 10.60
N HIS A 220 5.27 25.81 11.18
CA HIS A 220 6.71 25.75 11.50
C HIS A 220 7.48 24.78 10.58
N SER A 221 6.80 24.30 9.52
CA SER A 221 7.38 23.56 8.41
C SER A 221 7.63 24.49 7.22
N TRP A 222 8.59 24.13 6.38
CA TRP A 222 8.86 24.83 5.12
C TRP A 222 9.36 23.85 4.06
N VAL A 223 9.17 24.20 2.79
CA VAL A 223 9.68 23.43 1.66
C VAL A 223 10.95 24.06 1.12
N ILE A 224 11.97 23.24 0.83
CA ILE A 224 13.16 23.61 0.05
C ILE A 224 13.23 22.71 -1.18
N ILE A 225 13.34 23.31 -2.36
CA ILE A 225 13.53 22.57 -3.61
C ILE A 225 14.93 22.88 -4.15
N GLN A 226 15.71 21.84 -4.43
CA GLN A 226 17.08 21.96 -4.90
C GLN A 226 17.41 20.93 -5.98
N THR A 227 18.46 21.21 -6.76
CA THR A 227 19.09 20.21 -7.64
C THR A 227 19.93 19.21 -6.86
N LYS A 228 20.28 18.09 -7.49
CA LYS A 228 21.10 17.00 -6.91
C LYS A 228 22.48 17.44 -6.38
N ASP A 229 22.98 18.62 -6.79
CA ASP A 229 24.23 19.22 -6.29
C ASP A 229 24.06 20.13 -5.06
N GLY A 230 22.85 20.28 -4.54
CA GLY A 230 22.54 21.16 -3.39
C GLY A 230 22.22 22.62 -3.74
N THR A 231 22.14 22.98 -5.03
CA THR A 231 21.71 24.34 -5.42
C THR A 231 20.21 24.51 -5.21
N GLN A 232 19.81 25.29 -4.20
CA GLN A 232 18.41 25.66 -3.99
C GLN A 232 17.87 26.46 -5.18
N THR A 233 16.67 26.09 -5.64
CA THR A 233 15.93 26.71 -6.75
C THR A 233 14.65 27.40 -6.29
N TYR A 234 14.00 26.88 -5.24
CA TYR A 234 12.77 27.43 -4.66
C TYR A 234 12.73 27.19 -3.14
N GLY A 235 11.91 27.95 -2.43
CA GLY A 235 11.56 27.68 -1.04
C GLY A 235 10.29 28.43 -0.63
N ALA A 236 9.52 27.85 0.30
CA ALA A 236 8.27 28.40 0.81
C ALA A 236 8.09 28.08 2.30
N ASP A 237 7.87 29.13 3.10
CA ASP A 237 7.61 29.04 4.55
C ASP A 237 6.16 28.60 4.83
N ALA A 238 5.89 28.02 6.00
CA ALA A 238 4.57 27.49 6.39
C ALA A 238 3.96 26.52 5.35
N THR A 239 4.81 25.71 4.73
CA THR A 239 4.46 24.85 3.59
C THR A 239 4.94 23.42 3.83
N THR A 240 4.10 22.43 3.47
CA THR A 240 4.46 21.01 3.40
C THR A 240 4.35 20.48 1.96
N ALA A 241 5.13 19.48 1.58
CA ALA A 241 5.04 18.84 0.27
C ALA A 241 4.41 17.43 0.33
N LEU A 242 3.52 17.13 -0.61
CA LEU A 242 2.85 15.83 -0.79
C LEU A 242 3.16 15.23 -2.18
N SER A 243 3.19 13.89 -2.20
CA SER A 243 3.50 13.07 -3.37
C SER A 243 2.19 12.53 -3.94
N LEU A 244 1.89 12.83 -5.20
CA LEU A 244 0.57 12.62 -5.81
C LEU A 244 0.08 11.17 -5.68
N PRO A 245 -0.93 10.89 -4.86
CA PRO A 245 -1.41 9.53 -4.65
C PRO A 245 -2.16 9.04 -5.90
N TYR A 246 -1.90 7.80 -6.30
CA TYR A 246 -2.51 7.14 -7.47
C TYR A 246 -2.30 7.87 -8.82
N ALA A 247 -1.37 8.81 -8.90
CA ALA A 247 -0.91 9.35 -10.18
C ALA A 247 -0.04 8.30 -10.89
N PRO A 248 -0.42 7.81 -12.09
CA PRO A 248 0.50 7.02 -12.90
C PRO A 248 1.65 7.89 -13.44
N ASP A 249 2.64 7.22 -14.02
CA ASP A 249 3.99 7.71 -14.39
C ASP A 249 4.03 9.10 -15.06
N VAL A 250 2.96 9.46 -15.78
CA VAL A 250 2.70 10.75 -16.47
C VAL A 250 2.80 12.02 -15.63
N LEU A 251 2.72 11.96 -14.29
CA LEU A 251 2.84 13.15 -13.41
C LEU A 251 3.95 13.04 -12.34
N THR A 252 4.91 12.13 -12.52
CA THR A 252 6.06 11.93 -11.60
C THR A 252 6.99 13.14 -11.45
N ASP A 253 6.91 14.13 -12.34
CA ASP A 253 7.64 15.40 -12.28
C ASP A 253 6.90 16.51 -11.49
N TRP A 254 5.71 16.23 -10.95
CA TRP A 254 4.90 17.19 -10.19
C TRP A 254 4.83 16.84 -8.71
N VAL A 255 4.63 17.85 -7.88
CA VAL A 255 4.47 17.74 -6.43
C VAL A 255 3.31 18.62 -5.97
N GLU A 256 2.61 18.20 -4.93
CA GLU A 256 1.59 19.00 -4.25
C GLU A 256 2.27 19.78 -3.12
N LEU A 257 1.98 21.07 -3.01
CA LEU A 257 2.52 21.99 -2.00
C LEU A 257 1.36 22.62 -1.24
N ASP A 258 1.31 22.35 0.07
CA ASP A 258 0.25 22.76 0.97
C ASP A 258 0.73 23.90 1.84
N THR A 259 0.31 25.13 1.55
CA THR A 259 0.68 26.31 2.34
C THR A 259 -0.42 26.66 3.34
N CYS A 260 -0.12 26.64 4.64
CA CYS A 260 -1.08 26.89 5.70
C CYS A 260 -0.95 28.31 6.32
N HIS A 261 -2.05 28.80 6.90
CA HIS A 261 -2.15 30.21 7.30
C HIS A 261 -2.47 30.38 8.79
N ALA A 262 -1.62 31.15 9.50
CA ALA A 262 -1.81 31.49 10.91
C ALA A 262 -3.06 32.36 11.19
N SER A 263 -3.81 32.75 10.15
CA SER A 263 -5.13 33.38 10.24
C SER A 263 -6.28 32.38 10.48
N GLY A 264 -6.05 31.08 10.26
CA GLY A 264 -7.10 30.06 10.20
C GLY A 264 -7.90 30.08 8.89
N GLU A 265 -7.35 30.68 7.83
CA GLU A 265 -7.85 30.54 6.46
C GLU A 265 -7.49 29.13 5.91
N PRO A 266 -8.27 28.58 4.96
CA PRO A 266 -7.98 27.26 4.38
C PRO A 266 -6.60 27.18 3.74
N THR A 267 -5.99 26.00 3.78
CA THR A 267 -4.71 25.70 3.11
C THR A 267 -4.77 26.00 1.61
N ASP A 268 -3.73 26.65 1.07
CA ASP A 268 -3.54 26.82 -0.37
C ASP A 268 -2.87 25.58 -0.98
N GLU A 269 -3.68 24.60 -1.38
CA GLU A 269 -3.26 23.40 -2.13
C GLU A 269 -2.75 23.80 -3.53
N THR A 270 -1.46 23.60 -3.82
CA THR A 270 -0.81 24.05 -5.07
C THR A 270 -0.03 22.93 -5.75
N LEU A 271 -0.40 22.57 -6.98
CA LEU A 271 0.37 21.62 -7.78
C LEU A 271 1.54 22.32 -8.48
N TYR A 272 2.77 21.89 -8.22
CA TYR A 272 4.01 22.55 -8.64
C TYR A 272 4.93 21.61 -9.42
N ASN A 273 5.67 22.13 -10.40
CA ASN A 273 6.68 21.40 -11.17
C ASN A 273 8.09 21.93 -10.89
N PRO A 274 8.93 21.19 -10.12
CA PRO A 274 10.29 21.60 -9.78
C PRO A 274 11.24 21.88 -10.96
N ALA A 275 11.01 21.29 -12.13
CA ALA A 275 11.89 21.45 -13.29
C ALA A 275 11.58 22.73 -14.12
N THR A 276 10.32 23.17 -14.16
CA THR A 276 9.89 24.36 -14.91
C THR A 276 9.62 25.59 -14.03
N GLY A 277 9.31 25.39 -12.75
CA GLY A 277 8.82 26.44 -11.84
C GLY A 277 7.34 26.80 -12.06
N GLU A 278 6.59 25.99 -12.81
CA GLU A 278 5.14 26.17 -13.01
C GLU A 278 4.38 25.73 -11.76
N GLY A 279 3.28 26.44 -11.45
CA GLY A 279 2.43 26.14 -10.29
C GLY A 279 0.96 26.49 -10.56
N PHE A 280 0.05 25.63 -10.09
CA PHE A 280 -1.39 25.75 -10.21
C PHE A 280 -2.04 25.66 -8.82
N THR A 281 -2.55 26.79 -8.33
CA THR A 281 -3.26 26.92 -7.06
C THR A 281 -4.66 26.31 -7.11
N GLY A 282 -5.17 25.85 -5.97
CA GLY A 282 -6.47 25.22 -5.86
C GLY A 282 -6.48 23.80 -6.42
N PHE A 283 -5.35 23.09 -6.41
CA PHE A 283 -5.30 21.67 -6.77
C PHE A 283 -6.28 20.87 -5.91
N ARG A 284 -6.89 19.82 -6.48
CA ARG A 284 -7.87 18.98 -5.76
C ARG A 284 -7.70 17.47 -5.94
N GLN A 285 -7.27 17.02 -7.12
CA GLN A 285 -6.84 15.63 -7.39
C GLN A 285 -6.29 15.48 -8.80
N VAL A 286 -5.54 14.40 -9.03
CA VAL A 286 -5.30 13.86 -10.39
C VAL A 286 -6.56 13.13 -10.88
N CYS A 287 -6.85 13.19 -12.18
CA CYS A 287 -8.06 12.59 -12.78
C CYS A 287 -7.74 11.47 -13.79
N GLY A 288 -6.48 11.03 -13.86
CA GLY A 288 -6.02 10.04 -14.84
C GLY A 288 -5.48 10.67 -16.14
N SER A 289 -4.80 9.86 -16.95
CA SER A 289 -4.29 10.23 -18.29
C SER A 289 -3.58 11.59 -18.39
N GLY A 290 -2.76 11.92 -17.39
CA GLY A 290 -1.97 13.17 -17.33
C GLY A 290 -2.76 14.41 -16.92
N THR A 291 -3.99 14.26 -16.44
CA THR A 291 -4.90 15.36 -16.09
C THR A 291 -5.06 15.58 -14.59
N ALA A 292 -5.39 16.81 -14.21
CA ALA A 292 -5.68 17.21 -12.83
C ALA A 292 -6.82 18.23 -12.75
N CYS A 293 -7.52 18.19 -11.62
CA CYS A 293 -8.61 19.08 -11.22
C CYS A 293 -8.10 20.25 -10.37
N PHE A 294 -8.57 21.46 -10.68
CA PHE A 294 -8.26 22.69 -9.94
C PHE A 294 -9.54 23.48 -9.63
N GLU A 295 -9.78 23.83 -8.37
CA GLU A 295 -10.85 24.73 -7.96
C GLU A 295 -10.53 26.20 -8.32
N THR A 296 -11.49 26.90 -8.90
CA THR A 296 -11.39 28.31 -9.26
C THR A 296 -12.06 29.20 -8.22
N SER A 297 -11.64 30.47 -8.14
CA SER A 297 -12.11 31.43 -7.13
C SER A 297 -13.58 31.87 -7.25
N ASP A 298 -14.33 31.34 -8.23
CA ASP A 298 -15.79 31.42 -8.35
C ASP A 298 -16.52 30.13 -7.88
N GLY A 299 -15.81 29.17 -7.30
CA GLY A 299 -16.37 27.93 -6.72
C GLY A 299 -16.71 26.86 -7.75
N ARG A 300 -15.94 26.78 -8.84
CA ARG A 300 -16.07 25.78 -9.92
C ARG A 300 -14.73 25.07 -10.13
N TYR A 301 -14.67 24.12 -11.06
CA TYR A 301 -13.48 23.27 -11.25
C TYR A 301 -12.99 23.27 -12.69
N GLU A 302 -11.72 23.64 -12.92
CA GLU A 302 -11.02 23.44 -14.18
C GLU A 302 -10.37 22.06 -14.23
N LEU A 303 -10.60 21.30 -15.30
CA LEU A 303 -9.82 20.11 -15.63
C LEU A 303 -8.74 20.45 -16.65
N ARG A 304 -7.48 20.13 -16.36
CA ARG A 304 -6.33 20.46 -17.22
C ARG A 304 -5.50 19.22 -17.55
N ASP A 305 -5.10 19.10 -18.82
CA ASP A 305 -4.07 18.19 -19.30
C ASP A 305 -2.69 18.81 -19.04
N LEU A 306 -1.94 18.26 -18.09
CA LEU A 306 -0.62 18.74 -17.72
C LEU A 306 0.51 18.09 -18.53
N ALA A 307 0.23 16.99 -19.24
CA ALA A 307 1.19 16.35 -20.14
C ALA A 307 1.43 17.21 -21.40
N THR A 308 0.43 17.96 -21.85
CA THR A 308 0.58 18.97 -22.91
C THR A 308 1.45 20.15 -22.47
N VAL A 309 2.26 20.68 -23.39
CA VAL A 309 3.16 21.83 -23.14
C VAL A 309 2.41 23.08 -22.72
N ASP A 310 1.21 23.31 -23.27
CA ASP A 310 0.38 24.48 -22.98
C ASP A 310 -0.55 24.28 -21.76
N ARG A 311 -0.41 23.17 -21.01
CA ARG A 311 -1.20 22.80 -19.81
C ARG A 311 -2.71 22.93 -20.06
N THR A 312 -3.15 22.29 -21.14
CA THR A 312 -4.41 22.55 -21.86
C THR A 312 -5.63 22.42 -20.97
N LEU A 313 -6.46 23.47 -20.92
CA LEU A 313 -7.78 23.42 -20.28
C LEU A 313 -8.73 22.54 -21.11
N ILE A 314 -9.17 21.43 -20.53
CA ILE A 314 -10.15 20.51 -21.14
C ILE A 314 -11.57 21.08 -20.99
N GLY A 315 -11.90 21.60 -19.80
CA GLY A 315 -13.21 22.18 -19.51
C GLY A 315 -13.31 22.77 -18.11
N THR A 316 -14.44 23.43 -17.83
CA THR A 316 -14.80 23.93 -16.50
C THR A 316 -16.15 23.36 -16.09
N PHE A 317 -16.24 22.83 -14.87
CA PHE A 317 -17.36 22.05 -14.34
C PHE A 317 -17.87 22.68 -13.04
N ASP A 318 -19.16 22.54 -12.75
CA ASP A 318 -19.76 23.06 -11.51
C ASP A 318 -19.56 22.07 -10.32
N ASP A 319 -19.39 20.78 -10.60
CA ASP A 319 -19.03 19.72 -9.65
C ASP A 319 -17.61 19.18 -9.94
N GLN A 320 -16.94 18.63 -8.92
CA GLN A 320 -15.53 18.24 -8.97
C GLN A 320 -15.26 17.06 -9.94
N PRO A 321 -14.42 17.20 -10.97
CA PRO A 321 -13.91 16.09 -11.78
C PRO A 321 -13.17 15.04 -10.94
N SER A 322 -13.54 13.78 -11.12
CA SER A 322 -12.93 12.61 -10.45
C SER A 322 -12.26 11.63 -11.42
N SER A 323 -12.62 11.65 -12.70
CA SER A 323 -11.93 10.85 -13.72
C SER A 323 -12.06 11.46 -15.11
N TYR A 324 -11.04 11.29 -15.94
CA TYR A 324 -10.99 11.69 -17.35
C TYR A 324 -10.50 10.54 -18.21
N PHE A 325 -11.11 10.40 -19.39
CA PHE A 325 -10.68 9.52 -20.46
C PHE A 325 -11.13 10.13 -21.81
N PRO A 326 -10.54 9.75 -22.96
CA PRO A 326 -10.78 10.45 -24.22
C PRO A 326 -12.27 10.60 -24.58
N GLY A 327 -12.72 11.86 -24.64
CA GLY A 327 -14.10 12.23 -24.95
C GLY A 327 -15.02 12.45 -23.74
N TYR A 328 -14.61 12.11 -22.51
CA TYR A 328 -15.50 12.12 -21.34
C TYR A 328 -14.83 12.59 -20.04
N VAL A 329 -15.64 13.19 -19.16
CA VAL A 329 -15.27 13.50 -17.76
C VAL A 329 -16.33 12.93 -16.83
N VAL A 330 -15.90 12.31 -15.73
CA VAL A 330 -16.76 11.96 -14.59
C VAL A 330 -16.58 13.02 -13.52
N THR A 331 -17.67 13.61 -13.04
CA THR A 331 -17.69 14.47 -11.83
C THR A 331 -18.39 13.77 -10.68
N TRP A 332 -17.97 14.05 -9.45
CA TRP A 332 -18.67 13.62 -8.24
C TRP A 332 -19.68 14.69 -7.81
N ARG A 333 -20.96 14.32 -7.65
CA ARG A 333 -22.02 15.27 -7.27
C ARG A 333 -21.84 15.68 -5.81
N THR A 334 -21.50 16.93 -5.58
CA THR A 334 -21.39 17.53 -4.23
C THR A 334 -22.76 17.84 -3.61
N SER A 335 -23.81 17.99 -4.45
CA SER A 335 -25.18 18.29 -4.00
C SER A 335 -26.18 17.19 -4.37
N GLY A 336 -26.48 16.31 -3.41
CA GLY A 336 -27.51 15.27 -3.54
C GLY A 336 -27.23 14.07 -2.65
N ASP A 337 -28.05 13.03 -2.77
CA ASP A 337 -27.67 11.69 -2.34
C ASP A 337 -26.60 11.16 -3.32
N PHE A 338 -25.55 10.52 -2.78
CA PHE A 338 -24.27 10.27 -3.46
C PHE A 338 -24.40 9.68 -4.87
N GLY A 339 -23.81 10.35 -5.87
CA GLY A 339 -23.78 9.89 -7.26
C GLY A 339 -22.69 10.58 -8.08
N TYR A 340 -22.56 10.15 -9.35
CA TYR A 340 -21.61 10.72 -10.31
C TYR A 340 -22.34 11.16 -11.57
N ASP A 341 -21.77 12.11 -12.30
CA ASP A 341 -22.27 12.51 -13.61
C ASP A 341 -21.19 12.34 -14.68
N LEU A 342 -21.58 11.79 -15.83
CA LEU A 342 -20.76 11.65 -17.02
C LEU A 342 -21.03 12.81 -17.98
N HIS A 343 -20.01 13.59 -18.28
CA HIS A 343 -20.03 14.69 -19.24
C HIS A 343 -19.40 14.22 -20.54
N ASP A 344 -20.16 14.21 -21.63
CA ASP A 344 -19.67 14.00 -22.99
C ASP A 344 -19.09 15.31 -23.54
N LEU A 345 -17.78 15.34 -23.78
CA LEU A 345 -17.04 16.53 -24.22
C LEU A 345 -17.29 16.90 -25.69
N VAL A 346 -17.93 16.02 -26.48
CA VAL A 346 -18.23 16.21 -27.90
C VAL A 346 -19.67 16.72 -28.09
N THR A 347 -20.62 16.22 -27.30
CA THR A 347 -22.05 16.60 -27.40
C THR A 347 -22.49 17.64 -26.36
N GLY A 348 -21.81 17.71 -25.21
CA GLY A 348 -22.26 18.48 -24.05
C GLY A 348 -23.42 17.82 -23.29
N GLU A 349 -23.68 16.53 -23.52
CA GLU A 349 -24.67 15.77 -22.75
C GLU A 349 -24.10 15.40 -21.37
N VAL A 350 -24.90 15.60 -20.32
CA VAL A 350 -24.57 15.22 -18.94
C VAL A 350 -25.52 14.10 -18.52
N THR A 351 -24.97 12.92 -18.22
CA THR A 351 -25.74 11.71 -17.92
C THR A 351 -25.46 11.22 -16.50
N PRO A 352 -26.49 10.98 -15.67
CA PRO A 352 -26.31 10.54 -14.30
C PRO A 352 -25.96 9.05 -14.18
N LEU A 353 -25.03 8.75 -13.26
CA LEU A 353 -24.51 7.43 -12.94
C LEU A 353 -24.79 7.05 -11.48
N TYR A 354 -25.17 5.78 -11.27
CA TYR A 354 -25.15 5.15 -9.95
C TYR A 354 -23.71 4.98 -9.42
N ALA A 355 -22.75 4.67 -10.29
CA ALA A 355 -21.35 4.46 -9.90
C ALA A 355 -20.35 4.64 -11.06
N SER A 356 -19.11 4.94 -10.68
CA SER A 356 -17.90 4.90 -11.50
C SER A 356 -16.82 4.09 -10.77
N SER A 357 -15.98 3.33 -11.49
CA SER A 357 -14.91 2.52 -10.91
C SER A 357 -13.74 2.34 -11.89
N VAL A 358 -12.54 2.78 -11.50
CA VAL A 358 -11.31 2.69 -12.32
C VAL A 358 -10.47 1.50 -11.86
N MET A 359 -9.96 0.70 -12.80
CA MET A 359 -9.01 -0.38 -12.54
C MET A 359 -8.06 -0.52 -13.73
N SER A 360 -6.75 -0.45 -13.49
CA SER A 360 -5.73 -0.44 -14.55
C SER A 360 -6.02 0.67 -15.59
N ASP A 361 -5.94 0.31 -16.87
CA ASP A 361 -6.25 1.05 -18.08
C ASP A 361 -7.75 1.10 -18.40
N THR A 362 -8.65 0.81 -17.45
CA THR A 362 -10.10 0.73 -17.71
C THR A 362 -10.96 1.45 -16.68
N ILE A 363 -12.12 1.95 -17.12
CA ILE A 363 -13.14 2.59 -16.28
C ILE A 363 -14.53 1.98 -16.56
N ALA A 364 -15.17 1.49 -15.51
CA ALA A 364 -16.54 1.00 -15.52
C ALA A 364 -17.50 2.09 -15.08
N LEU A 365 -18.62 2.25 -15.80
CA LEU A 365 -19.66 3.26 -15.55
C LEU A 365 -21.03 2.58 -15.54
N TYR A 366 -21.76 2.70 -14.43
CA TYR A 366 -23.11 2.16 -14.28
C TYR A 366 -24.12 3.31 -14.20
N TYR A 367 -25.00 3.38 -15.21
CA TYR A 367 -25.91 4.48 -15.47
C TYR A 367 -27.23 4.32 -14.70
N GLU A 368 -27.88 5.43 -14.33
CA GLU A 368 -29.17 5.39 -13.63
C GLU A 368 -30.32 4.79 -14.47
N ASP A 369 -30.14 4.69 -15.80
CA ASP A 369 -31.08 3.99 -16.71
C ASP A 369 -30.82 2.48 -16.88
N GLY A 370 -29.85 1.93 -16.15
CA GLY A 370 -29.52 0.50 -16.16
C GLY A 370 -28.45 0.09 -17.16
N ARG A 371 -27.95 0.98 -18.03
CA ARG A 371 -26.78 0.68 -18.88
C ARG A 371 -25.53 0.46 -18.02
N LEU A 372 -24.71 -0.52 -18.38
CA LEU A 372 -23.37 -0.71 -17.85
C LEU A 372 -22.38 -0.67 -19.02
N LYS A 373 -21.37 0.18 -18.91
CA LYS A 373 -20.29 0.29 -19.91
C LYS A 373 -18.93 0.17 -19.24
N VAL A 374 -17.95 -0.36 -19.97
CA VAL A 374 -16.52 -0.27 -19.62
C VAL A 374 -15.77 0.31 -20.79
N PHE A 375 -14.90 1.29 -20.53
CA PHE A 375 -14.04 1.94 -21.51
C PHE A 375 -12.57 1.74 -21.16
N ASN A 376 -11.68 1.73 -22.16
CA ASN A 376 -10.24 1.91 -21.95
C ASN A 376 -9.94 3.41 -21.69
N THR A 377 -9.09 3.72 -20.71
CA THR A 377 -8.81 5.09 -20.25
C THR A 377 -7.71 5.80 -21.05
N GLU A 378 -6.92 5.07 -21.85
CA GLU A 378 -5.90 5.62 -22.76
C GLU A 378 -6.52 6.02 -24.11
N THR A 379 -7.38 5.19 -24.68
CA THR A 379 -7.95 5.40 -26.03
C THR A 379 -9.39 5.92 -26.04
N GLY A 380 -10.16 5.69 -24.97
CA GLY A 380 -11.60 5.94 -24.93
C GLY A 380 -12.44 4.86 -25.66
N ASP A 381 -11.83 3.75 -26.10
CA ASP A 381 -12.56 2.67 -26.76
C ASP A 381 -13.51 1.94 -25.80
N LEU A 382 -14.68 1.58 -26.31
CA LEU A 382 -15.73 0.88 -25.57
C LEU A 382 -15.46 -0.64 -25.57
N ILE A 383 -15.20 -1.21 -24.39
CA ILE A 383 -14.89 -2.63 -24.18
C ILE A 383 -16.18 -3.44 -23.93
N THR A 384 -17.02 -2.95 -23.02
CA THR A 384 -18.27 -3.61 -22.60
C THR A 384 -19.43 -2.64 -22.80
N ASP A 385 -20.53 -3.12 -23.37
CA ASP A 385 -21.78 -2.37 -23.52
C ASP A 385 -22.98 -3.28 -23.28
N THR A 386 -23.63 -3.15 -22.13
CA THR A 386 -24.70 -4.05 -21.71
C THR A 386 -25.74 -3.35 -20.83
N THR A 387 -26.78 -4.09 -20.44
CA THR A 387 -27.83 -3.60 -19.55
C THR A 387 -27.91 -4.51 -18.34
N VAL A 388 -27.84 -3.91 -17.14
CA VAL A 388 -28.01 -4.62 -15.87
C VAL A 388 -29.49 -4.96 -15.71
N GLU A 389 -29.79 -6.20 -15.34
CA GLU A 389 -31.15 -6.57 -14.92
C GLU A 389 -31.51 -5.79 -13.64
N PRO A 390 -32.57 -4.94 -13.65
CA PRO A 390 -32.85 -4.06 -12.53
C PRO A 390 -33.37 -4.82 -11.30
N VAL A 391 -32.91 -4.42 -10.11
CA VAL A 391 -33.54 -4.79 -8.84
C VAL A 391 -34.74 -3.85 -8.62
N GLU A 392 -35.91 -4.41 -8.25
CA GLU A 392 -37.10 -3.60 -7.98
C GLU A 392 -36.85 -2.70 -6.75
N GLY A 393 -36.90 -1.39 -6.95
CA GLY A 393 -36.64 -0.42 -5.88
C GLY A 393 -35.16 -0.16 -5.58
N GLN A 394 -34.22 -0.50 -6.47
CA GLN A 394 -32.79 -0.22 -6.32
C GLN A 394 -32.51 1.24 -5.89
N GLN A 395 -31.82 1.38 -4.76
CA GLN A 395 -31.44 2.66 -4.14
C GLN A 395 -29.94 2.93 -4.29
N SER A 396 -29.10 1.90 -4.18
CA SER A 396 -27.65 2.04 -4.27
C SER A 396 -26.97 0.82 -4.91
N VAL A 397 -25.67 0.95 -5.13
CA VAL A 397 -24.81 -0.10 -5.68
C VAL A 397 -23.43 -0.01 -5.03
N MET A 398 -22.75 -1.14 -4.88
CA MET A 398 -21.28 -1.17 -4.81
C MET A 398 -20.77 -1.82 -6.10
N MET A 399 -19.81 -1.15 -6.76
CA MET A 399 -19.29 -1.53 -8.07
C MET A 399 -17.77 -1.53 -8.07
N ASP A 400 -17.19 -2.67 -8.39
CA ASP A 400 -15.77 -2.80 -8.66
C ASP A 400 -15.56 -3.15 -10.13
N ASN A 401 -14.77 -2.34 -10.84
CA ASN A 401 -14.11 -2.77 -12.06
C ASN A 401 -13.05 -3.85 -11.74
N LYS A 402 -12.96 -4.92 -12.54
CA LYS A 402 -12.05 -6.04 -12.34
C LYS A 402 -11.05 -6.22 -13.50
N GLY A 403 -10.93 -5.23 -14.38
CA GLY A 403 -10.11 -5.33 -15.60
C GLY A 403 -10.79 -6.14 -16.70
N ASP A 404 -10.19 -6.16 -17.90
CA ASP A 404 -10.64 -6.95 -19.07
C ASP A 404 -12.15 -6.78 -19.45
N GLY A 405 -12.76 -5.65 -19.06
CA GLY A 405 -14.19 -5.39 -19.27
C GLY A 405 -15.14 -6.06 -18.25
N TYR A 406 -14.61 -6.73 -17.22
CA TYR A 406 -15.39 -7.37 -16.15
C TYR A 406 -15.73 -6.40 -15.03
N VAL A 407 -16.97 -6.49 -14.53
CA VAL A 407 -17.49 -5.64 -13.45
C VAL A 407 -18.25 -6.48 -12.43
N TRP A 408 -17.91 -6.32 -11.16
CA TRP A 408 -18.64 -6.87 -10.01
C TRP A 408 -19.67 -5.85 -9.53
N LEU A 409 -20.92 -6.26 -9.39
CA LEU A 409 -22.03 -5.43 -8.91
C LEU A 409 -22.72 -6.05 -7.70
N GLU A 410 -22.82 -5.27 -6.63
CA GLU A 410 -23.68 -5.50 -5.48
C GLU A 410 -24.84 -4.50 -5.51
N LEU A 411 -26.00 -4.96 -5.99
CA LEU A 411 -27.21 -4.14 -6.17
C LEU A 411 -28.02 -4.15 -4.86
N ARG A 412 -28.51 -2.97 -4.44
CA ARG A 412 -29.13 -2.74 -3.12
C ARG A 412 -30.44 -1.98 -3.24
N ASP A 413 -31.53 -2.53 -2.72
CA ASP A 413 -32.88 -1.95 -2.65
C ASP A 413 -33.16 -1.19 -1.34
N ASN A 414 -32.13 -1.00 -0.51
CA ASN A 414 -32.25 -0.52 0.86
C ASN A 414 -31.07 0.36 1.32
N ASP A 415 -31.36 1.29 2.24
CA ASP A 415 -30.40 2.19 2.90
C ASP A 415 -29.52 1.47 3.96
N ASN A 416 -29.76 0.19 4.25
CA ASN A 416 -29.01 -0.57 5.26
C ASN A 416 -27.70 -1.18 4.71
N PHE A 417 -27.38 -0.92 3.44
CA PHE A 417 -26.26 -1.52 2.70
C PHE A 417 -26.33 -3.06 2.55
N GLU A 418 -27.52 -3.65 2.70
CA GLU A 418 -27.74 -5.10 2.55
C GLU A 418 -27.86 -5.45 1.05
N THR A 419 -26.96 -6.27 0.54
CA THR A 419 -26.85 -6.57 -0.90
C THR A 419 -27.95 -7.52 -1.38
N THR A 420 -28.96 -6.96 -2.05
CA THR A 420 -30.13 -7.65 -2.63
C THR A 420 -29.78 -8.59 -3.79
N ALA A 421 -28.74 -8.27 -4.56
CA ALA A 421 -28.24 -9.13 -5.64
C ALA A 421 -26.72 -8.97 -5.86
N THR A 422 -26.02 -10.09 -6.13
CA THR A 422 -24.58 -10.12 -6.39
C THR A 422 -24.34 -10.68 -7.79
N ARG A 423 -23.85 -9.85 -8.70
CA ARG A 423 -23.77 -10.17 -10.14
C ARG A 423 -22.43 -9.78 -10.73
N VAL A 424 -21.99 -10.52 -11.75
CA VAL A 424 -20.78 -10.20 -12.52
C VAL A 424 -21.12 -10.09 -13.99
N TYR A 425 -20.76 -8.97 -14.58
CA TYR A 425 -20.87 -8.69 -16.01
C TYR A 425 -19.47 -8.70 -16.65
N GLY A 426 -19.42 -8.92 -17.95
CA GLY A 426 -18.21 -8.86 -18.78
C GLY A 426 -18.56 -8.43 -20.20
N PRO A 427 -17.61 -8.48 -21.16
CA PRO A 427 -17.81 -7.97 -22.52
C PRO A 427 -19.02 -8.54 -23.28
N GLU A 428 -19.42 -9.79 -23.01
CA GLU A 428 -20.59 -10.45 -23.64
C GLU A 428 -21.92 -10.27 -22.86
N GLY A 429 -21.92 -9.58 -21.71
CA GLY A 429 -23.10 -9.33 -20.88
C GLY A 429 -23.02 -9.93 -19.48
N LEU A 430 -24.15 -10.42 -18.93
CA LEU A 430 -24.19 -11.09 -17.62
C LEU A 430 -23.44 -12.42 -17.69
N VAL A 431 -22.39 -12.56 -16.86
CA VAL A 431 -21.57 -13.77 -16.76
C VAL A 431 -22.04 -14.65 -15.59
N SER A 432 -22.42 -14.03 -14.46
CA SER A 432 -22.70 -14.73 -13.21
C SER A 432 -23.80 -14.05 -12.39
N ASP A 433 -24.76 -14.83 -11.87
CA ASP A 433 -25.69 -14.39 -10.81
C ASP A 433 -25.49 -15.23 -9.55
N LEU A 434 -24.80 -14.65 -8.58
CA LEU A 434 -24.36 -15.26 -7.33
C LEU A 434 -25.33 -14.97 -6.18
N THR A 435 -26.43 -14.26 -6.42
CA THR A 435 -27.42 -13.87 -5.41
C THR A 435 -27.91 -15.06 -4.59
N HIS A 436 -28.07 -16.22 -5.24
CA HIS A 436 -28.47 -17.48 -4.63
C HIS A 436 -27.48 -18.07 -3.60
N LEU A 437 -26.32 -17.44 -3.39
CA LEU A 437 -25.27 -17.87 -2.45
C LEU A 437 -25.14 -16.97 -1.21
N GLN A 438 -25.87 -15.86 -1.12
CA GLN A 438 -25.75 -14.89 -0.02
C GLN A 438 -26.13 -15.51 1.35
N ASP A 439 -27.14 -16.38 1.38
CA ASP A 439 -27.52 -17.20 2.57
C ASP A 439 -26.40 -18.18 3.02
N LYS A 440 -25.44 -18.48 2.15
CA LYS A 440 -24.42 -19.55 2.33
C LYS A 440 -23.04 -19.00 2.70
N TYR A 441 -22.66 -17.86 2.13
CA TYR A 441 -21.36 -17.22 2.34
C TYR A 441 -21.56 -15.79 2.82
N TYR A 442 -20.92 -15.40 3.93
CA TYR A 442 -21.06 -14.06 4.50
C TYR A 442 -20.31 -12.99 3.70
N ALA A 443 -19.36 -13.40 2.86
CA ALA A 443 -18.65 -12.55 1.93
C ALA A 443 -18.29 -13.34 0.66
N LEU A 444 -18.80 -12.87 -0.47
CA LEU A 444 -18.45 -13.31 -1.82
C LEU A 444 -17.49 -12.28 -2.42
N ASN A 445 -16.43 -12.72 -3.09
CA ASN A 445 -15.45 -11.82 -3.71
C ASN A 445 -15.02 -12.33 -5.08
N TYR A 446 -14.69 -11.41 -6.00
CA TYR A 446 -13.92 -11.76 -7.20
C TYR A 446 -12.54 -12.29 -6.79
N LEU A 447 -12.12 -13.45 -7.32
CA LEU A 447 -10.81 -14.03 -7.01
C LEU A 447 -9.83 -13.80 -8.17
N ILE A 448 -10.05 -14.43 -9.31
CA ILE A 448 -9.14 -14.41 -10.48
C ILE A 448 -9.83 -15.01 -11.71
N THR A 449 -9.24 -14.89 -12.90
CA THR A 449 -9.65 -15.62 -14.11
C THR A 449 -8.92 -16.97 -14.26
N THR A 450 -9.53 -17.93 -14.96
CA THR A 450 -8.85 -19.13 -15.49
C THR A 450 -8.10 -18.82 -16.80
N PRO A 451 -7.22 -19.72 -17.30
CA PRO A 451 -6.57 -19.57 -18.62
C PRO A 451 -7.53 -19.47 -19.82
N GLU A 452 -8.80 -19.83 -19.64
CA GLU A 452 -9.87 -19.68 -20.63
C GLU A 452 -10.67 -18.37 -20.46
N GLY A 453 -10.24 -17.44 -19.60
CA GLY A 453 -10.91 -16.17 -19.32
C GLY A 453 -12.15 -16.28 -18.43
N ARG A 454 -12.44 -17.45 -17.84
CA ARG A 454 -13.63 -17.60 -16.96
C ARG A 454 -13.33 -17.05 -15.56
N PRO A 455 -14.22 -16.26 -14.95
CA PRO A 455 -14.01 -15.75 -13.60
C PRO A 455 -14.18 -16.86 -12.56
N LEU A 456 -13.39 -16.78 -11.49
CA LEU A 456 -13.51 -17.57 -10.26
C LEU A 456 -13.79 -16.65 -9.08
N TYR A 457 -14.51 -17.17 -8.08
CA TYR A 457 -14.93 -16.42 -6.90
C TYR A 457 -14.48 -17.07 -5.60
N CYS A 458 -14.24 -16.27 -4.57
CA CYS A 458 -14.01 -16.73 -3.20
C CYS A 458 -15.29 -16.56 -2.37
N GLY A 459 -15.87 -17.67 -1.92
CA GLY A 459 -16.99 -17.69 -0.97
C GLY A 459 -16.51 -17.99 0.44
N ASN A 460 -16.69 -17.06 1.38
CA ASN A 460 -16.25 -17.18 2.77
C ASN A 460 -17.43 -17.58 3.68
N ALA A 461 -17.28 -18.64 4.47
CA ALA A 461 -18.34 -19.20 5.31
C ALA A 461 -18.13 -18.90 6.80
N ASN A 462 -19.21 -18.64 7.53
CA ASN A 462 -19.17 -18.37 8.99
C ASN A 462 -18.78 -19.60 9.83
N ALA A 463 -18.82 -20.79 9.25
CA ALA A 463 -18.42 -22.05 9.85
C ALA A 463 -17.88 -23.00 8.76
N PRO A 464 -17.05 -23.99 9.11
CA PRO A 464 -16.53 -24.95 8.13
C PRO A 464 -17.67 -25.67 7.39
N SER A 465 -17.55 -25.76 6.06
CA SER A 465 -18.46 -26.54 5.22
C SER A 465 -18.40 -28.04 5.56
N SER A 466 -19.27 -28.86 4.97
CA SER A 466 -19.24 -30.33 5.14
C SER A 466 -17.89 -30.97 4.79
N ASN A 467 -17.07 -30.26 4.02
CA ASN A 467 -15.76 -30.69 3.55
C ASN A 467 -14.60 -30.07 4.37
N GLY A 468 -14.91 -29.37 5.47
CA GLY A 468 -13.94 -28.70 6.33
C GLY A 468 -13.39 -27.37 5.78
N SER A 469 -14.00 -26.80 4.74
CA SER A 469 -13.56 -25.54 4.13
C SER A 469 -14.12 -24.33 4.87
N MET A 470 -13.28 -23.34 5.19
CA MET A 470 -13.75 -22.00 5.58
C MET A 470 -14.02 -21.13 4.36
N CYS A 471 -13.27 -21.35 3.27
CA CYS A 471 -13.45 -20.68 1.99
C CYS A 471 -13.57 -21.72 0.89
N ASP A 472 -14.47 -21.51 -0.06
CA ASP A 472 -14.57 -22.33 -1.28
C ASP A 472 -14.25 -21.44 -2.48
N VAL A 473 -13.55 -21.98 -3.49
CA VAL A 473 -13.43 -21.34 -4.80
C VAL A 473 -14.55 -21.82 -5.70
N LEU A 474 -15.23 -20.89 -6.36
CA LEU A 474 -16.44 -21.12 -7.15
C LEU A 474 -16.21 -20.82 -8.63
N ASP A 475 -16.91 -21.52 -9.52
CA ASP A 475 -17.03 -21.15 -10.95
C ASP A 475 -18.05 -20.02 -11.20
N GLU A 476 -18.24 -19.62 -12.46
CA GLU A 476 -19.18 -18.55 -12.83
C GLU A 476 -20.64 -18.86 -12.47
N ASN A 477 -20.98 -20.13 -12.26
CA ASN A 477 -22.32 -20.59 -11.88
C ASN A 477 -22.48 -20.75 -10.35
N GLY A 478 -21.44 -20.48 -9.56
CA GLY A 478 -21.43 -20.67 -8.11
C GLY A 478 -21.11 -22.10 -7.63
N ASN A 479 -20.71 -23.02 -8.53
CA ASN A 479 -20.32 -24.37 -8.15
C ASN A 479 -18.93 -24.38 -7.50
N ILE A 480 -18.75 -25.16 -6.44
CA ILE A 480 -17.44 -25.33 -5.78
C ILE A 480 -16.49 -26.10 -6.71
N VAL A 481 -15.42 -25.43 -7.17
CA VAL A 481 -14.31 -26.04 -7.92
C VAL A 481 -13.12 -26.39 -7.02
N PHE A 482 -12.87 -25.63 -5.95
CA PHE A 482 -11.89 -25.99 -4.92
C PHE A 482 -12.45 -25.83 -3.50
N TYR A 483 -12.16 -26.81 -2.66
CA TYR A 483 -12.49 -26.84 -1.23
C TYR A 483 -11.28 -27.28 -0.39
N GLY A 484 -11.49 -27.37 0.92
CA GLY A 484 -10.44 -27.66 1.92
C GLY A 484 -9.54 -26.46 2.20
N LEU A 485 -9.96 -25.25 1.85
CA LEU A 485 -9.20 -24.02 2.05
C LEU A 485 -9.58 -23.34 3.37
N GLY A 486 -8.55 -22.85 4.07
CA GLY A 486 -8.70 -22.04 5.28
C GLY A 486 -8.74 -20.53 5.00
N SER A 487 -8.29 -20.12 3.82
CA SER A 487 -8.39 -18.77 3.24
C SER A 487 -7.99 -18.83 1.77
N CYS A 488 -8.53 -17.95 0.93
CA CYS A 488 -8.01 -17.67 -0.40
C CYS A 488 -8.39 -16.26 -0.88
N TYR A 489 -7.45 -15.57 -1.53
CA TYR A 489 -7.60 -14.20 -2.05
C TYR A 489 -6.51 -13.92 -3.09
N SER A 490 -6.64 -12.84 -3.88
CA SER A 490 -5.61 -12.39 -4.81
C SER A 490 -5.02 -11.04 -4.38
N TYR A 491 -3.81 -10.72 -4.83
CA TYR A 491 -3.34 -9.33 -4.83
C TYR A 491 -3.96 -8.59 -6.01
N TYR A 492 -4.05 -7.26 -5.95
CA TYR A 492 -4.41 -6.44 -7.11
C TYR A 492 -3.36 -6.57 -8.21
N ASP A 493 -3.77 -6.51 -9.47
CA ASP A 493 -2.89 -6.75 -10.63
C ASP A 493 -1.81 -5.66 -10.79
N ASN A 494 -2.07 -4.45 -10.27
CA ASN A 494 -1.11 -3.34 -10.18
C ASN A 494 -0.26 -3.36 -8.89
N SER A 495 -0.33 -4.42 -8.08
CA SER A 495 0.46 -4.54 -6.84
C SER A 495 1.94 -4.78 -7.14
N LEU A 496 2.83 -4.20 -6.32
CA LEU A 496 4.27 -4.51 -6.30
C LEU A 496 4.56 -6.01 -6.14
N ASN A 497 3.60 -6.78 -5.62
CA ASN A 497 3.70 -8.20 -5.33
C ASN A 497 2.99 -9.11 -6.38
N GLN A 498 2.67 -8.56 -7.56
CA GLN A 498 1.92 -9.21 -8.65
C GLN A 498 2.36 -10.67 -8.89
N LEU A 499 1.41 -11.61 -8.82
CA LEU A 499 1.63 -13.03 -9.09
C LEU A 499 1.59 -13.31 -10.60
N PRO A 500 2.10 -14.46 -11.08
CA PRO A 500 1.84 -14.91 -12.44
C PRO A 500 0.32 -15.11 -12.67
N GLU A 501 -0.13 -14.98 -13.92
CA GLU A 501 -1.54 -15.14 -14.30
C GLU A 501 -2.17 -16.43 -13.75
N HIS A 502 -3.42 -16.37 -13.31
CA HIS A 502 -4.15 -17.52 -12.78
C HIS A 502 -3.48 -18.15 -11.53
N VAL A 503 -2.85 -17.33 -10.69
CA VAL A 503 -2.28 -17.69 -9.39
C VAL A 503 -2.83 -16.77 -8.30
N PHE A 504 -3.30 -17.36 -7.21
CA PHE A 504 -3.88 -16.65 -6.07
C PHE A 504 -3.23 -17.10 -4.75
N VAL A 505 -3.39 -16.32 -3.68
CA VAL A 505 -2.92 -16.67 -2.33
C VAL A 505 -3.91 -17.65 -1.70
N ALA A 506 -3.42 -18.73 -1.09
CA ALA A 506 -4.26 -19.76 -0.49
C ALA A 506 -3.66 -20.34 0.80
N LYS A 507 -4.54 -20.83 1.69
CA LYS A 507 -4.21 -21.76 2.78
C LYS A 507 -4.93 -23.09 2.57
N ARG A 508 -4.21 -24.21 2.52
CA ARG A 508 -4.78 -25.57 2.53
C ARG A 508 -4.13 -26.41 3.62
N GLY A 509 -4.91 -26.81 4.62
CA GLY A 509 -4.41 -27.49 5.81
C GLY A 509 -3.38 -26.63 6.59
N PHE A 510 -2.18 -27.17 6.77
CA PHE A 510 -1.05 -26.50 7.42
C PHE A 510 -0.14 -25.72 6.47
N TYR A 511 -0.49 -25.61 5.18
CA TYR A 511 0.33 -24.90 4.18
C TYR A 511 -0.31 -23.61 3.71
N TYR A 512 0.52 -22.59 3.52
CA TYR A 512 0.14 -21.26 3.05
C TYR A 512 1.12 -20.80 1.96
N GLY A 513 0.61 -20.10 0.93
CA GLY A 513 1.42 -19.69 -0.21
C GLY A 513 0.59 -19.33 -1.44
N TRP A 514 1.19 -19.50 -2.61
CA TRP A 514 0.60 -19.16 -3.91
C TRP A 514 0.19 -20.43 -4.67
N MET A 515 -1.05 -20.47 -5.13
CA MET A 515 -1.73 -21.63 -5.71
C MET A 515 -2.30 -21.28 -7.09
N ASP A 516 -2.18 -22.18 -8.07
CA ASP A 516 -2.78 -21.99 -9.40
C ASP A 516 -4.28 -22.34 -9.43
N THR A 517 -4.97 -21.95 -10.50
CA THR A 517 -6.37 -22.35 -10.77
C THR A 517 -6.57 -23.84 -11.08
N ASN A 518 -5.56 -24.70 -10.89
CA ASN A 518 -5.69 -26.16 -10.85
C ASN A 518 -5.55 -26.71 -9.41
N GLY A 519 -5.33 -25.85 -8.42
CA GLY A 519 -5.18 -26.21 -7.02
C GLY A 519 -3.77 -26.69 -6.63
N LYS A 520 -2.75 -26.49 -7.47
CA LYS A 520 -1.33 -26.80 -7.21
C LYS A 520 -0.62 -25.60 -6.60
N TRP A 521 0.33 -25.83 -5.70
CA TRP A 521 1.21 -24.77 -5.20
C TRP A 521 2.29 -24.41 -6.22
N LEU A 522 2.54 -23.11 -6.40
CA LEU A 522 3.76 -22.58 -7.03
C LEU A 522 4.86 -22.36 -5.99
N TYR A 523 4.47 -21.87 -4.83
CA TYR A 523 5.31 -21.81 -3.64
C TYR A 523 4.42 -21.95 -2.41
N CYS A 524 4.86 -22.69 -1.40
CA CYS A 524 4.19 -22.75 -0.11
C CYS A 524 5.16 -23.02 1.03
N GLN A 525 4.81 -22.52 2.21
CA GLN A 525 5.47 -22.83 3.48
C GLN A 525 4.47 -23.40 4.49
N SER A 526 4.99 -24.10 5.50
CA SER A 526 4.22 -24.50 6.68
C SER A 526 3.82 -23.27 7.48
N ILE A 527 2.59 -23.20 8.00
CA ILE A 527 2.17 -22.15 8.94
C ILE A 527 2.92 -22.18 10.29
N PHE A 528 3.83 -23.14 10.47
CA PHE A 528 4.72 -23.27 11.62
C PHE A 528 6.17 -22.85 11.31
N SER A 529 6.49 -22.37 10.09
CA SER A 529 7.85 -21.90 9.75
C SER A 529 8.22 -20.61 10.50
N SER A 530 7.27 -19.69 10.65
CA SER A 530 7.39 -18.35 11.25
C SER A 530 7.53 -18.30 12.78
N ILE A 531 7.45 -19.45 13.46
CA ILE A 531 7.40 -19.52 14.94
C ILE A 531 8.79 -19.45 15.59
N ASN A 532 9.85 -19.78 14.86
CA ASN A 532 11.07 -20.35 15.45
C ASN A 532 12.17 -19.32 15.79
N ALA A 533 11.83 -18.23 16.50
CA ALA A 533 12.82 -17.37 17.19
C ALA A 533 12.20 -16.59 18.36
N ASP A 534 11.28 -15.66 18.08
CA ASP A 534 10.73 -14.74 19.08
C ASP A 534 9.93 -15.50 20.17
N ASP A 535 9.30 -16.64 19.82
CA ASP A 535 8.51 -17.48 20.73
C ASP A 535 9.38 -18.36 21.69
N GLU A 536 10.71 -18.42 21.53
CA GLU A 536 11.62 -19.14 22.46
C GLU A 536 12.14 -18.28 23.63
N MET A 537 11.77 -16.99 23.70
CA MET A 537 12.05 -16.12 24.87
C MET A 537 11.18 -16.54 26.07
N GLY A 538 11.69 -17.48 26.87
CA GLY A 538 10.92 -18.21 27.89
C GLY A 538 10.39 -17.42 29.10
N TYR A 539 9.36 -18.01 29.72
CA TYR A 539 8.75 -17.65 31.01
C TYR A 539 9.67 -17.81 32.23
#